data_AF-A0A3N2M2S8-F1
#
_entry.id   AF-A0A3N2M2S8-F1
#
_cell.length_a   1.000
_cell.length_b   1.000
_cell.length_c   1.000
_cell.angle_alpha   90.00
_cell.angle_beta   90.00
_cell.angle_gamma   90.00
#
_symmetry.space_group_name_H-M   'P 1'
#
loop_
_entity.id
_entity.type
_entity.pdbx_description
1 polymer ?
#
loop_
_entity_poly.entity_id
_entity_poly.type
_entity_poly.pdbx_seq_one_letter_code
_entity_poly.pdbx_strand_id
1 'polypeptide(L)'
;MSIMGETMLDVDQMYLFVKSQNKDFPREIAEAFHRIGSAYGIRGDIALCQSILETGWFRFTGGTAVKPDQHNYCGLGVTRLGKKGHAFKTVEEGVKAHIQHLYAYACHDNLPKGEKLIDPRFTLVSRGIAPTWADLNRKWAANDHYAQRIMNIYSQMANFSLTDNDN
;
A
#
# COMPACT_ATOMS: atom_id res chain seq x y z
N MET A 1 12.35 -8.37 -6.46
CA MET A 1 11.76 -8.73 -5.15
C MET A 1 10.31 -9.11 -5.36
N SER A 2 9.89 -10.25 -4.83
CA SER A 2 8.50 -10.73 -4.92
C SER A 2 7.53 -9.81 -4.16
N ILE A 3 6.29 -9.68 -4.65
CA ILE A 3 5.19 -9.02 -3.92
C ILE A 3 4.70 -9.95 -2.79
N MET A 4 4.59 -11.24 -3.10
CA MET A 4 4.33 -12.29 -2.10
C MET A 4 5.54 -12.44 -1.17
N GLY A 5 5.29 -12.63 0.12
CA GLY A 5 6.30 -12.85 1.15
C GLY A 5 5.87 -12.36 2.52
N GLU A 6 6.63 -12.72 3.55
CA GLU A 6 6.40 -12.29 4.93
C GLU A 6 6.74 -10.81 5.12
N THR A 7 5.88 -10.07 5.84
CA THR A 7 6.18 -8.73 6.31
C THR A 7 7.41 -8.78 7.22
N MET A 8 8.48 -8.03 6.89
CA MET A 8 9.77 -8.13 7.57
C MET A 8 9.97 -7.07 8.65
N LEU A 9 9.27 -5.93 8.56
CA LEU A 9 9.33 -4.84 9.52
C LEU A 9 8.13 -4.89 10.45
N ASP A 10 8.35 -4.63 11.74
CA ASP A 10 7.27 -4.57 12.71
C ASP A 10 6.42 -3.28 12.58
N VAL A 11 5.30 -3.28 13.30
CA VAL A 11 4.33 -2.16 13.30
C VAL A 11 4.97 -0.86 13.78
N ASP A 12 5.87 -0.89 14.76
CA ASP A 12 6.45 0.31 15.33
C ASP A 12 7.41 0.97 14.34
N GLN A 13 8.25 0.18 13.68
CA GLN A 13 9.13 0.65 12.62
C GLN A 13 8.31 1.29 11.48
N MET A 14 7.27 0.60 11.02
CA MET A 14 6.36 1.08 9.97
C MET A 14 5.67 2.40 10.38
N TYR A 15 5.13 2.45 11.59
CA TYR A 15 4.39 3.61 12.10
C TYR A 15 5.31 4.82 12.34
N LEU A 16 6.41 4.63 13.08
CA LEU A 16 7.31 5.72 13.46
C LEU A 16 7.98 6.36 12.24
N PHE A 17 8.33 5.57 11.24
CA PHE A 17 8.87 6.09 9.98
C PHE A 17 7.88 7.03 9.30
N VAL A 18 6.62 6.62 9.12
CA VAL A 18 5.60 7.48 8.49
C VAL A 18 5.29 8.68 9.38
N LYS A 19 5.19 8.48 10.70
CA LYS A 19 4.92 9.55 11.67
C LYS A 19 5.99 10.64 11.66
N SER A 20 7.26 10.28 11.44
CA SER A 20 8.37 11.24 11.34
C SER A 20 8.14 12.29 10.24
N GLN A 21 7.39 11.93 9.20
CA GLN A 21 7.00 12.83 8.12
C GLN A 21 5.57 13.35 8.32
N ASN A 22 4.63 12.53 8.79
CA ASN A 22 3.24 12.91 8.98
C ASN A 22 2.81 12.67 10.43
N LYS A 23 2.87 13.72 11.26
CA LYS A 23 2.57 13.64 12.70
C LYS A 23 1.15 13.13 13.00
N ASP A 24 0.22 13.34 12.07
CA ASP A 24 -1.19 12.94 12.19
C ASP A 24 -1.47 11.54 11.63
N PHE A 25 -0.42 10.80 11.21
CA PHE A 25 -0.58 9.46 10.64
C PHE A 25 -1.21 8.49 11.65
N PRO A 26 -2.37 7.88 11.35
CA PRO A 26 -2.99 6.90 12.23
C PRO A 26 -2.19 5.59 12.30
N ARG A 27 -1.78 5.18 13.51
CA ARG A 27 -1.09 3.90 13.74
C ARG A 27 -1.88 2.69 13.23
N GLU A 28 -3.21 2.76 13.28
CA GLU A 28 -4.12 1.72 12.78
C GLU A 28 -3.83 1.34 11.32
N ILE A 29 -3.36 2.27 10.48
CA ILE A 29 -3.02 1.97 9.08
C ILE A 29 -1.79 1.04 9.02
N ALA A 30 -0.75 1.30 9.80
CA ALA A 30 0.43 0.43 9.86
C ALA A 30 0.08 -0.95 10.41
N GLU A 31 -0.72 -1.00 11.48
CA GLU A 31 -1.24 -2.25 12.07
C GLU A 31 -2.05 -3.06 11.04
N ALA A 32 -2.91 -2.40 10.27
CA ALA A 32 -3.70 -3.03 9.22
C ALA A 32 -2.81 -3.59 8.09
N PHE A 33 -1.83 -2.82 7.59
CA PHE A 33 -0.92 -3.30 6.54
C PHE A 33 -0.11 -4.51 7.01
N HIS A 34 0.39 -4.48 8.25
CA HIS A 34 1.12 -5.60 8.84
C HIS A 34 0.23 -6.84 8.94
N ARG A 35 -0.91 -6.75 9.63
CA ARG A 35 -1.80 -7.89 9.88
C ARG A 35 -2.40 -8.46 8.60
N ILE A 36 -2.93 -7.60 7.72
CA ILE A 36 -3.61 -8.04 6.48
C ILE A 36 -2.58 -8.53 5.47
N GLY A 37 -1.42 -7.87 5.36
CA GLY A 37 -0.30 -8.37 4.55
C GLY A 37 0.08 -9.80 4.93
N SER A 38 0.29 -10.06 6.22
CA SER A 38 0.60 -11.40 6.73
C SER A 38 -0.52 -12.41 6.44
N ALA A 39 -1.79 -12.05 6.60
CA ALA A 39 -2.92 -12.93 6.28
C ALA A 39 -2.99 -13.32 4.80
N TYR A 40 -2.54 -12.45 3.90
CA TYR A 40 -2.50 -12.66 2.46
C TYR A 40 -1.16 -13.22 1.95
N GLY A 41 -0.15 -13.32 2.80
CA GLY A 41 1.23 -13.63 2.37
C GLY A 41 1.80 -12.55 1.44
N ILE A 42 1.41 -11.29 1.63
CA ILE A 42 1.90 -10.13 0.89
C ILE A 42 2.83 -9.33 1.80
N ARG A 43 3.91 -8.78 1.22
CA ARG A 43 4.83 -7.84 1.87
C ARG A 43 4.12 -6.55 2.29
N GLY A 44 3.46 -6.58 3.46
CA GLY A 44 2.63 -5.49 3.98
C GLY A 44 3.44 -4.22 4.29
N ASP A 45 4.69 -4.40 4.71
CA ASP A 45 5.69 -3.35 4.86
C ASP A 45 5.93 -2.59 3.54
N ILE A 46 6.15 -3.30 2.43
CA ILE A 46 6.36 -2.68 1.12
C ILE A 46 5.04 -2.12 0.54
N ALA A 47 3.90 -2.76 0.80
CA ALA A 47 2.59 -2.23 0.43
C ALA A 47 2.27 -0.89 1.14
N LEU A 48 2.71 -0.73 2.40
CA LEU A 48 2.66 0.57 3.07
C LEU A 48 3.54 1.60 2.35
N CYS A 49 4.76 1.24 1.93
CA CYS A 49 5.62 2.13 1.13
C CYS A 49 4.98 2.55 -0.20
N GLN A 50 4.29 1.63 -0.87
CA GLN A 50 3.49 1.95 -2.04
C GLN A 50 2.40 2.98 -1.69
N SER A 51 1.69 2.79 -0.57
CA SER A 51 0.67 3.74 -0.12
C SER A 51 1.22 5.13 0.21
N ILE A 52 2.41 5.20 0.82
CA ILE A 52 3.13 6.47 1.08
C ILE A 52 3.31 7.22 -0.24
N LEU A 53 3.74 6.52 -1.29
CA LEU A 53 3.95 7.10 -2.61
C LEU A 53 2.63 7.58 -3.24
N GLU A 54 1.59 6.75 -3.21
CA GLU A 54 0.29 7.04 -3.84
C GLU A 54 -0.47 8.19 -3.16
N THR A 55 -0.33 8.33 -1.85
CA THR A 55 -1.07 9.31 -1.04
C THR A 55 -0.28 10.56 -0.71
N GLY A 56 1.01 10.61 -1.07
CA GLY A 56 1.93 11.66 -0.64
C GLY A 56 2.07 11.68 0.88
N TRP A 57 2.57 10.58 1.46
CA TRP A 57 2.75 10.40 2.91
C TRP A 57 1.45 10.45 3.73
N PHE A 58 0.34 9.99 3.18
CA PHE A 58 -0.99 10.07 3.79
C PHE A 58 -1.43 11.49 4.14
N ARG A 59 -0.79 12.50 3.52
CA ARG A 59 -1.19 13.90 3.69
C ARG A 59 -2.31 14.27 2.73
N PHE A 60 -2.46 13.53 1.62
CA PHE A 60 -3.46 13.81 0.57
C PHE A 60 -3.40 15.26 0.07
N THR A 61 -2.21 15.89 0.17
CA THR A 61 -1.95 17.25 -0.30
C THR A 61 -1.47 17.22 -1.75
N GLY A 62 -1.74 18.28 -2.52
CA GLY A 62 -1.25 18.40 -3.90
C GLY A 62 -2.24 18.03 -5.01
N GLY A 63 -3.55 18.08 -4.75
CA GLY A 63 -4.57 17.94 -5.79
C GLY A 63 -4.93 16.50 -6.17
N THR A 64 -4.65 15.53 -5.28
CA THR A 64 -5.17 14.18 -5.41
C THR A 64 -6.69 14.19 -5.38
N ALA A 65 -7.32 13.40 -6.25
CA ALA A 65 -8.79 13.28 -6.31
C ALA A 65 -9.38 12.46 -5.14
N VAL A 66 -8.52 12.02 -4.22
CA VAL A 66 -8.85 11.16 -3.08
C VAL A 66 -8.63 11.93 -1.79
N LYS A 67 -9.65 11.97 -0.94
CA LYS A 67 -9.63 12.58 0.40
C LYS A 67 -9.27 11.54 1.48
N PRO A 68 -8.75 11.97 2.65
CA PRO A 68 -8.41 11.05 3.74
C PRO A 68 -9.55 10.14 4.19
N ASP A 69 -10.79 10.63 4.17
CA ASP A 69 -12.02 9.93 4.55
C ASP A 69 -12.44 8.82 3.57
N GLN A 70 -11.81 8.73 2.41
CA GLN A 70 -12.13 7.68 1.43
C GLN A 70 -11.36 6.38 1.68
N HIS A 71 -10.37 6.37 2.59
CA HIS A 71 -9.56 5.19 2.90
C HIS A 71 -8.99 4.47 1.67
N ASN A 72 -8.73 5.20 0.57
CA ASN A 72 -8.21 4.64 -0.67
C ASN A 72 -6.71 4.92 -0.77
N TYR A 73 -5.92 3.99 -0.23
CA TYR A 73 -4.48 4.17 -0.03
C TYR A 73 -3.63 3.88 -1.27
N CYS A 74 -4.25 3.42 -2.35
CA CYS A 74 -3.52 3.00 -3.55
C CYS A 74 -4.12 3.50 -4.87
N GLY A 75 -4.99 4.51 -4.79
CA GLY A 75 -5.56 5.18 -5.97
C GLY A 75 -6.55 4.32 -6.76
N LEU A 76 -7.16 3.31 -6.14
CA LEU A 76 -8.10 2.40 -6.81
C LEU A 76 -9.22 3.16 -7.51
N GLY A 77 -9.36 2.93 -8.83
CA GLY A 77 -10.38 3.56 -9.67
C GLY A 77 -10.08 5.01 -10.09
N VAL A 78 -8.94 5.59 -9.68
CA VAL A 78 -8.49 6.90 -10.17
C VAL A 78 -7.91 6.71 -11.57
N THR A 79 -8.77 6.87 -12.58
CA THR A 79 -8.40 6.64 -13.98
C THR A 79 -7.87 7.88 -14.70
N ARG A 80 -8.18 9.08 -14.18
CA ARG A 80 -7.71 10.39 -14.67
C ARG A 80 -7.71 11.40 -13.53
N LEU A 81 -6.87 12.43 -13.64
CA LEU A 81 -6.83 13.55 -12.69
C LEU A 81 -8.25 14.15 -12.52
N GLY A 82 -8.67 14.34 -11.26
CA GLY A 82 -9.99 14.89 -10.92
C GLY A 82 -11.15 13.89 -10.91
N LYS A 83 -10.98 12.64 -11.38
CA LYS A 83 -12.00 11.60 -11.16
C LYS A 83 -11.89 11.01 -9.75
N LYS A 84 -13.02 10.98 -9.05
CA LYS A 84 -13.12 10.33 -7.74
C LYS A 84 -12.83 8.83 -7.89
N GLY A 85 -11.86 8.33 -7.14
CA GLY A 85 -11.61 6.90 -7.00
C GLY A 85 -12.69 6.22 -6.14
N HIS A 86 -12.51 4.93 -5.89
CA HIS A 86 -13.32 4.21 -4.92
C HIS A 86 -13.10 4.75 -3.50
N ALA A 87 -14.09 4.55 -2.63
CA ALA A 87 -14.00 4.87 -1.22
C ALA A 87 -14.39 3.63 -0.40
N PHE A 88 -13.71 3.46 0.73
CA PHE A 88 -13.90 2.36 1.68
C PHE A 88 -14.33 2.92 3.01
N LYS A 89 -15.07 2.14 3.81
CA LYS A 89 -15.72 2.67 5.03
C LYS A 89 -14.76 2.80 6.20
N THR A 90 -13.70 1.99 6.22
CA THR A 90 -12.77 1.89 7.34
C THR A 90 -11.34 1.76 6.82
N VAL A 91 -10.37 2.02 7.71
CA VAL A 91 -8.95 1.73 7.49
C VAL A 91 -8.76 0.28 7.05
N GLU A 92 -9.39 -0.67 7.75
CA GLU A 92 -9.30 -2.09 7.43
C GLU A 92 -9.81 -2.42 6.02
N GLU A 93 -10.97 -1.89 5.60
CA GLU A 93 -11.46 -2.12 4.24
C GLU A 93 -10.54 -1.51 3.19
N GLY A 94 -10.02 -0.31 3.44
CA GLY A 94 -9.10 0.39 2.54
C GLY A 94 -7.79 -0.36 2.31
N VAL A 95 -7.16 -0.80 3.40
CA VAL A 95 -5.94 -1.61 3.33
C VAL A 95 -6.22 -2.97 2.72
N LYS A 96 -7.35 -3.61 3.06
CA LYS A 96 -7.74 -4.90 2.48
C LYS A 96 -7.95 -4.81 0.97
N ALA A 97 -8.60 -3.77 0.48
CA ALA A 97 -8.77 -3.55 -0.96
C ALA A 97 -7.41 -3.37 -1.66
N HIS A 98 -6.48 -2.62 -1.06
CA HIS A 98 -5.12 -2.48 -1.60
C HIS A 98 -4.38 -3.82 -1.65
N ILE A 99 -4.33 -4.55 -0.53
CA ILE A 99 -3.66 -5.84 -0.45
C ILE A 99 -4.28 -6.84 -1.43
N GLN A 100 -5.60 -6.86 -1.58
CA GLN A 100 -6.28 -7.70 -2.57
C GLN A 100 -5.92 -7.30 -4.00
N HIS A 101 -5.76 -6.02 -4.29
CA HIS A 101 -5.33 -5.59 -5.62
C HIS A 101 -3.91 -6.07 -5.92
N LEU A 102 -2.98 -5.94 -4.97
CA LEU A 102 -1.64 -6.53 -5.08
C LEU A 102 -1.69 -8.06 -5.23
N TYR A 103 -2.55 -8.74 -4.48
CA TYR A 103 -2.74 -10.18 -4.55
C TYR A 103 -3.24 -10.64 -5.93
N ALA A 104 -4.15 -9.88 -6.54
CA ALA A 104 -4.62 -10.13 -7.90
C ALA A 104 -3.46 -10.02 -8.91
N TYR A 105 -2.60 -9.00 -8.80
CA TYR A 105 -1.42 -8.84 -9.65
C TYR A 105 -0.39 -9.96 -9.42
N ALA A 106 -0.21 -10.39 -8.18
CA ALA A 106 0.91 -11.23 -7.77
C ALA A 106 0.71 -12.73 -8.02
N CYS A 107 -0.51 -13.26 -7.90
CA CYS A 107 -0.75 -14.71 -7.95
C CYS A 107 -2.12 -15.10 -8.53
N HIS A 108 -2.33 -16.41 -8.69
CA HIS A 108 -3.58 -17.02 -9.19
C HIS A 108 -4.42 -17.71 -8.10
N ASP A 109 -3.94 -17.72 -6.85
CA ASP A 109 -4.57 -18.46 -5.76
C ASP A 109 -5.94 -17.91 -5.37
N ASN A 110 -6.80 -18.72 -4.77
CA ASN A 110 -8.04 -18.18 -4.19
C ASN A 110 -7.70 -17.28 -3.00
N LEU A 111 -8.60 -16.35 -2.67
CA LEU A 111 -8.43 -15.52 -1.47
C LEU A 111 -8.18 -16.42 -0.23
N PRO A 112 -7.36 -15.96 0.74
CA PRO A 112 -7.14 -16.69 1.98
C PRO A 112 -8.46 -17.08 2.65
N LYS A 113 -8.46 -18.25 3.30
CA LYS A 113 -9.68 -18.82 3.88
C LYS A 113 -10.32 -17.84 4.87
N GLY A 114 -11.60 -17.53 4.65
CA GLY A 114 -12.39 -16.65 5.51
C GLY A 114 -12.33 -15.17 5.13
N GLU A 115 -11.47 -14.78 4.18
CA GLU A 115 -11.41 -13.41 3.71
C GLU A 115 -12.52 -13.09 2.71
N LYS A 116 -13.08 -11.87 2.82
CA LYS A 116 -14.10 -11.35 1.92
C LYS A 116 -13.46 -10.51 0.84
N LEU A 117 -13.94 -10.60 -0.39
CA LEU A 117 -13.51 -9.72 -1.48
C LEU A 117 -14.05 -8.29 -1.25
N ILE A 118 -13.13 -7.32 -1.09
CA ILE A 118 -13.41 -5.90 -0.89
C ILE A 118 -12.98 -5.08 -2.12
N ASP A 119 -11.89 -5.44 -2.79
CA ASP A 119 -11.42 -4.75 -4.00
C ASP A 119 -12.45 -4.88 -5.13
N PRO A 120 -13.13 -3.78 -5.53
CA PRO A 120 -14.15 -3.82 -6.58
C PRO A 120 -13.55 -4.04 -7.97
N ARG A 121 -12.22 -3.96 -8.12
CA ARG A 121 -11.49 -4.14 -9.39
C ARG A 121 -10.72 -5.45 -9.46
N PHE A 122 -10.82 -6.31 -8.44
CA PHE A 122 -10.04 -7.55 -8.35
C PHE A 122 -10.19 -8.44 -9.60
N THR A 123 -11.41 -8.58 -10.10
CA THR A 123 -11.72 -9.40 -11.28
C THR A 123 -11.36 -8.73 -12.61
N LEU A 124 -11.01 -7.43 -12.60
CA LEU A 124 -10.57 -6.71 -13.79
C LEU A 124 -9.07 -6.87 -14.05
N VAL A 125 -8.33 -7.39 -13.07
CA VAL A 125 -6.91 -7.69 -13.19
C VAL A 125 -6.77 -9.05 -13.87
N SER A 126 -5.97 -9.11 -14.95
CA SER A 126 -5.45 -10.40 -15.41
C SER A 126 -4.55 -10.96 -14.32
N ARG A 127 -5.04 -11.94 -13.58
CA ARG A 127 -4.38 -12.38 -12.35
C ARG A 127 -2.97 -12.92 -12.61
N GLY A 128 -2.06 -12.72 -11.64
CA GLY A 128 -0.66 -13.15 -11.73
C GLY A 128 0.19 -12.44 -12.79
N ILE A 129 -0.30 -11.35 -13.39
CA ILE A 129 0.41 -10.61 -14.44
C ILE A 129 1.67 -9.88 -13.94
N ALA A 130 1.81 -9.65 -12.64
CA ALA A 130 2.96 -8.97 -12.05
C ALA A 130 3.36 -9.57 -10.69
N PRO A 131 4.08 -10.70 -10.68
CA PRO A 131 4.50 -11.35 -9.43
C PRO A 131 5.51 -10.55 -8.60
N THR A 132 6.27 -9.64 -9.22
CA THR A 132 7.30 -8.84 -8.54
C THR A 132 6.97 -7.35 -8.52
N TRP A 133 7.56 -6.61 -7.57
CA TRP A 133 7.42 -5.15 -7.50
C TRP A 133 7.87 -4.48 -8.79
N ALA A 134 8.91 -5.01 -9.46
CA ALA A 134 9.39 -4.51 -10.74
C ALA A 134 8.35 -4.69 -11.86
N ASP A 135 7.59 -5.78 -11.84
CA ASP A 135 6.55 -6.06 -12.84
C ASP A 135 5.35 -5.11 -12.75
N LEU A 136 5.20 -4.37 -11.64
CA LEU A 136 4.18 -3.33 -11.50
C LEU A 136 4.49 -2.09 -12.35
N ASN A 137 5.75 -1.90 -12.77
CA ASN A 137 6.10 -0.87 -13.73
C ASN A 137 5.27 -1.04 -15.01
N ARG A 138 4.71 0.06 -15.51
CA ARG A 138 3.76 0.11 -16.66
C ARG A 138 2.46 -0.69 -16.53
N LYS A 139 2.24 -1.45 -15.44
CA LYS A 139 0.99 -2.20 -15.21
C LYS A 139 0.14 -1.63 -14.08
N TRP A 140 0.78 -1.10 -13.04
CA TRP A 140 0.13 -0.35 -11.98
C TRP A 140 0.21 1.15 -12.24
N ALA A 141 1.42 1.65 -12.51
CA ALA A 141 1.68 3.04 -12.84
C ALA A 141 2.31 3.13 -14.24
N ALA A 142 1.95 4.16 -15.00
CA ALA A 142 2.42 4.37 -16.38
C ALA A 142 3.88 4.89 -16.47
N ASN A 143 4.80 4.41 -15.62
CA ASN A 143 6.22 4.76 -15.65
C ASN A 143 7.12 3.56 -15.28
N ASP A 144 8.40 3.65 -15.64
CA ASP A 144 9.40 2.58 -15.49
C ASP A 144 10.17 2.63 -14.16
N HIS A 145 9.96 3.68 -13.36
CA HIS A 145 10.71 3.92 -12.13
C HIS A 145 9.85 3.73 -10.87
N TYR A 146 8.65 3.20 -11.03
CA TYR A 146 7.66 3.10 -9.97
C TYR A 146 8.14 2.17 -8.86
N ALA A 147 8.57 0.96 -9.22
CA ALA A 147 9.13 0.00 -8.30
C ALA A 147 10.36 0.54 -7.55
N GLN A 148 11.25 1.24 -8.25
CA GLN A 148 12.47 1.82 -7.67
C GLN A 148 12.14 2.87 -6.61
N ARG A 149 11.11 3.69 -6.84
CA ARG A 149 10.64 4.67 -5.84
C ARG A 149 10.08 3.99 -4.60
N ILE A 150 9.29 2.92 -4.76
CA ILE A 150 8.76 2.14 -3.63
C ILE A 150 9.93 1.51 -2.85
N MET A 151 10.87 0.87 -3.54
CA MET A 151 12.02 0.21 -2.91
C MET A 151 12.95 1.22 -2.19
N ASN A 152 13.07 2.44 -2.71
CA ASN A 152 13.80 3.51 -2.04
C ASN A 152 13.14 3.92 -0.72
N ILE A 153 11.80 4.04 -0.70
CA ILE A 153 11.05 4.31 0.53
C ILE A 153 11.20 3.15 1.52
N TYR A 154 11.10 1.91 1.04
CA TYR A 154 11.31 0.73 1.89
C TYR A 154 12.72 0.68 2.49
N SER A 155 13.76 0.98 1.70
CA SER A 155 15.14 1.06 2.20
C SER A 155 15.29 2.12 3.29
N GLN A 156 14.69 3.30 3.12
CA GLN A 156 14.68 4.34 4.16
C GLN A 156 13.94 3.88 5.41
N MET A 157 12.77 3.25 5.24
CA MET A 157 11.98 2.71 6.35
C MET A 157 12.71 1.60 7.10
N ALA A 158 13.42 0.71 6.40
CA ALA A 158 14.17 -0.38 7.01
C ALA A 158 15.41 0.10 7.78
N ASN A 159 16.05 1.19 7.32
CA ASN A 159 17.21 1.79 7.99
C ASN A 159 16.82 2.94 8.94
N PHE A 160 15.52 3.22 9.09
CA PHE A 160 15.08 4.30 9.96
C PHE A 160 15.36 3.93 11.41
N SER A 161 16.01 4.83 12.12
CA SER A 161 16.19 4.76 13.55
C SER A 161 15.81 6.12 14.10
N LEU A 162 15.11 6.15 15.23
CA LEU A 162 14.93 7.37 15.98
C LEU A 162 16.28 7.72 16.61
N THR A 163 17.17 8.37 15.88
CA THR A 163 18.30 9.05 16.51
C THR A 163 17.74 10.30 17.19
N ASP A 164 17.99 10.42 18.51
CA ASP A 164 17.58 11.53 19.37
C ASP A 164 17.83 12.89 18.70
N ASN A 165 16.83 13.42 18.03
CA ASN A 165 16.79 14.81 17.54
C ASN A 165 15.84 15.65 18.42
N ASP A 166 15.84 15.34 19.72
CA ASP A 166 15.34 16.20 20.78
C ASP A 166 16.54 16.60 21.66
N ASN A 167 17.37 17.51 21.14
CA ASN A 167 18.28 18.36 21.92
C ASN A 167 17.96 19.82 21.62
#